data_AF-A0A5S5MBL3-F1
#
_entry.id   AF-A0A5S5MBL3-F1
#
_cell.length_a   1.000
_cell.length_b   1.000
_cell.length_c   1.000
_cell.angle_alpha   90.00
_cell.angle_beta   90.00
_cell.angle_gamma   90.00
#
_symmetry.space_group_name_H-M   'P 1'
#
loop_
_entity.id
_entity.type
_entity.pdbx_description
1 polymer ?
#
loop_
_entity_poly.entity_id
_entity_poly.type
_entity_poly.pdbx_seq_one_letter_code
_entity_poly.pdbx_strand_id
1 'polypeptide(L)'
;GNIRSRGKRIVKKACYDPCIIAKVHDVAKKYQCILVCLDSMHTHDHVLAELNAYGPMVSTGSYCVVFDTLIEDMPENMFPDRPWGPGNNPKTAVWEYLKTHPEFEMDRDIQHKLLITVAPDGYLKKIA
;
A
#
# COMPACT_ATOMS: atom_id res chain seq x y z
N GLY A 1 -29.17 -31.77 20.87
CA GLY A 1 -28.90 -30.47 20.22
C GLY A 1 -27.75 -30.66 19.25
N ASN A 2 -27.99 -30.44 17.95
CA ASN A 2 -27.01 -30.70 16.90
C ASN A 2 -26.19 -29.42 16.66
N ILE A 3 -24.94 -29.39 17.11
CA ILE A 3 -24.04 -28.25 16.92
C ILE A 3 -23.52 -28.31 15.48
N ARG A 4 -24.15 -27.56 14.58
CA ARG A 4 -23.59 -27.29 13.25
C ARG A 4 -22.46 -26.28 13.40
N SER A 5 -21.21 -26.77 13.34
CA SER A 5 -20.04 -25.92 13.13
C SER A 5 -20.18 -25.24 11.76
N ARG A 6 -20.50 -23.95 11.75
CA ARG A 6 -20.46 -23.14 10.53
C ARG A 6 -18.99 -22.94 10.15
N GLY A 7 -18.46 -23.80 9.28
CA GLY A 7 -17.15 -23.61 8.67
C GLY A 7 -17.10 -22.26 7.96
N LYS A 8 -16.28 -21.33 8.47
CA LYS A 8 -15.98 -20.08 7.76
C LYS A 8 -15.10 -20.43 6.56
N ARG A 9 -15.63 -20.32 5.35
CA ARG A 9 -14.84 -20.42 4.12
C ARG A 9 -14.14 -19.08 3.91
N ILE A 10 -12.85 -19.00 4.23
CA ILE A 10 -12.01 -17.83 3.96
C ILE A 10 -11.69 -17.85 2.46
N VAL A 11 -12.18 -16.87 1.72
CA VAL A 11 -11.81 -16.65 0.32
C VAL A 11 -10.76 -15.55 0.31
N LYS A 12 -9.50 -15.91 0.03
CA LYS A 12 -8.43 -14.93 -0.19
C LYS A 12 -8.49 -14.49 -1.65
N LYS A 13 -8.81 -13.21 -1.88
CA LYS A 13 -8.70 -12.60 -3.20
C LYS A 13 -7.71 -11.45 -3.08
N ALA A 14 -6.73 -11.39 -3.99
CA ALA A 14 -5.81 -10.27 -4.01
C ALA A 14 -6.60 -8.98 -4.24
N CYS A 15 -6.26 -7.94 -3.51
CA CYS A 15 -6.83 -6.60 -3.69
C CYS A 15 -6.58 -6.09 -5.12
N TYR A 16 -5.42 -6.39 -5.70
CA TYR A 16 -5.09 -6.07 -7.10
C TYR A 16 -5.77 -6.97 -8.15
N ASP A 17 -6.79 -7.75 -7.81
CA ASP A 17 -7.55 -8.48 -8.82
C ASP A 17 -8.25 -7.49 -9.79
N PRO A 18 -8.11 -7.68 -11.12
CA PRO A 18 -8.65 -6.73 -12.11
C PRO A 18 -10.14 -6.42 -11.95
N CYS A 19 -10.96 -7.40 -11.57
CA CYS A 19 -12.39 -7.16 -11.36
C CYS A 19 -12.69 -6.35 -10.10
N ILE A 20 -11.84 -6.43 -9.07
CA ILE A 20 -11.96 -5.60 -7.88
C ILE A 20 -11.45 -4.19 -8.19
N ILE A 21 -10.30 -4.07 -8.85
CA ILE A 21 -9.73 -2.78 -9.28
C ILE A 21 -10.76 -2.01 -10.11
N ALA A 22 -11.35 -2.63 -11.14
CA ALA A 22 -12.33 -1.97 -12.00
C ALA A 22 -13.52 -1.39 -11.22
N LYS A 23 -14.05 -2.14 -10.24
CA LYS A 23 -15.13 -1.68 -9.37
C LYS A 23 -14.72 -0.50 -8.51
N VAL A 24 -13.51 -0.52 -7.96
CA VAL A 24 -12.97 0.59 -7.16
C VAL A 24 -12.81 1.83 -8.02
N HIS A 25 -12.25 1.70 -9.22
CA HIS A 25 -12.12 2.79 -10.19
C HIS A 25 -13.48 3.42 -10.54
N ASP A 26 -14.50 2.60 -10.80
CA ASP A 26 -15.83 3.10 -11.13
C ASP A 26 -16.52 3.85 -9.99
N VAL A 27 -16.24 3.47 -8.74
CA VAL A 27 -16.70 4.23 -7.57
C VAL A 27 -15.90 5.53 -7.42
N ALA A 28 -14.57 5.46 -7.56
CA ALA A 28 -13.65 6.58 -7.37
C ALA A 28 -13.91 7.74 -8.35
N LYS A 29 -14.27 7.45 -9.62
CA LYS A 29 -14.59 8.46 -10.65
C LYS A 29 -15.67 9.48 -10.25
N LYS A 30 -16.48 9.18 -9.22
CA LYS A 30 -17.53 10.07 -8.73
C LYS A 30 -17.03 11.17 -7.79
N TYR A 31 -15.75 11.12 -7.40
CA TYR A 31 -15.16 12.01 -6.41
C TYR A 31 -14.05 12.86 -7.03
N GLN A 32 -13.88 14.08 -6.54
CA GLN A 32 -12.88 15.03 -7.03
C GLN A 32 -11.54 14.91 -6.28
N CYS A 33 -11.60 14.55 -4.99
CA CYS A 33 -10.43 14.38 -4.14
C CYS A 33 -10.35 12.92 -3.67
N ILE A 34 -9.30 12.22 -4.11
CA ILE A 34 -9.08 10.81 -3.83
C ILE A 34 -7.73 10.68 -3.12
N LEU A 35 -7.75 10.05 -1.94
CA LEU A 35 -6.59 9.61 -1.18
C LEU A 35 -6.62 8.09 -1.15
N VAL A 36 -5.46 7.46 -1.33
CA VAL A 36 -5.31 5.99 -1.32
C VAL A 36 -4.44 5.58 -0.14
N CYS A 37 -4.84 4.51 0.55
CA CYS A 37 -4.07 3.88 1.63
C CYS A 37 -3.83 2.40 1.28
N LEU A 38 -2.58 1.95 1.27
CA LEU A 38 -2.19 0.57 1.00
C LEU A 38 -1.68 -0.09 2.29
N ASP A 39 -2.42 -1.09 2.77
CA ASP A 39 -2.18 -1.80 4.04
C ASP A 39 -2.69 -3.27 3.99
N SER A 40 -2.47 -3.95 2.85
CA SER A 40 -3.04 -5.29 2.63
C SER A 40 -2.05 -6.42 2.88
N MET A 41 -0.92 -6.39 2.18
CA MET A 41 0.18 -7.35 2.23
C MET A 41 1.49 -6.60 2.04
N HIS A 42 2.56 -7.17 2.57
CA HIS A 42 3.80 -6.43 2.73
C HIS A 42 4.95 -6.98 1.89
N THR A 43 4.71 -7.79 0.86
CA THR A 43 5.80 -8.17 -0.07
C THR A 43 5.98 -7.10 -1.13
N HIS A 44 7.21 -6.94 -1.62
CA HIS A 44 7.55 -5.97 -2.66
C HIS A 44 6.59 -6.05 -3.86
N ASP A 45 6.50 -7.23 -4.48
CA ASP A 45 5.72 -7.43 -5.70
C ASP A 45 4.24 -7.14 -5.51
N HIS A 46 3.69 -7.46 -4.34
CA HIS A 46 2.29 -7.22 -4.01
C HIS A 46 2.02 -5.73 -3.90
N VAL A 47 2.84 -5.02 -3.12
CA VAL A 47 2.68 -3.57 -2.93
C VAL A 47 2.92 -2.82 -4.23
N LEU A 48 3.89 -3.23 -5.05
CA LEU A 48 4.14 -2.64 -6.35
C LEU A 48 2.94 -2.83 -7.29
N ALA A 49 2.30 -4.01 -7.27
CA ALA A 49 1.06 -4.25 -8.02
C ALA A 49 -0.09 -3.34 -7.54
N GLU A 50 -0.24 -3.14 -6.23
CA GLU A 50 -1.23 -2.21 -5.68
C GLU A 50 -0.95 -0.76 -6.07
N LEU A 51 0.31 -0.31 -5.98
CA LEU A 51 0.72 1.04 -6.39
C LEU A 51 0.38 1.31 -7.86
N ASN A 52 0.70 0.37 -8.75
CA ASN A 52 0.35 0.48 -10.17
C ASN A 52 -1.16 0.47 -10.42
N ALA A 53 -1.92 -0.28 -9.62
CA ALA A 53 -3.38 -0.37 -9.77
C ALA A 53 -4.13 0.86 -9.25
N TYR A 54 -3.68 1.42 -8.13
CA TYR A 54 -4.42 2.42 -7.37
C TYR A 54 -3.80 3.80 -7.36
N GLY A 55 -2.48 3.93 -7.51
CA GLY A 55 -1.77 5.21 -7.63
C GLY A 55 -2.39 6.14 -8.68
N PRO A 56 -2.74 5.66 -9.90
CA PRO A 56 -3.37 6.51 -10.92
C PRO A 56 -4.68 7.18 -10.49
N MET A 57 -5.39 6.64 -9.51
CA MET A 57 -6.64 7.21 -9.00
C MET A 57 -6.44 8.39 -8.06
N VAL A 58 -5.24 8.56 -7.49
CA VAL A 58 -4.96 9.65 -6.55
C VAL A 58 -5.13 10.99 -7.27
N SER A 59 -5.82 11.92 -6.64
CA SER A 59 -5.98 13.28 -7.17
C SER A 59 -4.70 14.08 -6.97
N THR A 60 -4.36 14.95 -7.92
CA THR A 60 -3.25 15.91 -7.77
C THR A 60 -3.45 16.74 -6.49
N GLY A 61 -2.39 16.89 -5.70
CA GLY A 61 -2.39 17.51 -4.36
C GLY A 61 -2.79 16.57 -3.21
N SER A 62 -3.24 15.35 -3.50
CA SER A 62 -3.58 14.31 -2.52
C SER A 62 -2.45 13.27 -2.39
N TYR A 63 -2.70 12.19 -1.64
CA TYR A 63 -1.69 11.20 -1.26
C TYR A 63 -2.06 9.77 -1.65
N CYS A 64 -1.02 8.99 -1.98
CA CYS A 64 -0.98 7.55 -1.79
C CYS A 64 -0.12 7.28 -0.55
N VAL A 65 -0.71 6.72 0.51
CA VAL A 65 -0.01 6.35 1.73
C VAL A 65 0.25 4.85 1.72
N VAL A 66 1.52 4.47 1.75
CA VAL A 66 1.96 3.08 1.83
C VAL A 66 2.41 2.80 3.26
N PHE A 67 1.71 1.90 3.94
CA PHE A 67 2.02 1.54 5.31
C PHE A 67 3.15 0.52 5.41
N ASP A 68 3.68 0.37 6.63
CA ASP A 68 4.70 -0.61 7.03
C ASP A 68 6.01 -0.55 6.24
N THR A 69 6.31 0.59 5.63
CA THR A 69 7.63 0.80 5.01
C THR A 69 8.76 0.75 6.04
N LEU A 70 8.47 0.89 7.35
CA LEU A 70 9.46 0.73 8.41
C LEU A 70 10.08 -0.68 8.44
N ILE A 71 9.43 -1.69 7.84
CA ILE A 71 9.93 -3.07 7.76
C ILE A 71 11.36 -3.12 7.20
N GLU A 72 11.71 -2.23 6.27
CA GLU A 72 13.06 -2.15 5.72
C GLU A 72 14.12 -1.78 6.77
N ASP A 73 13.76 -1.04 7.81
CA ASP A 73 14.68 -0.59 8.86
C ASP A 73 14.69 -1.52 10.09
N MET A 74 13.89 -2.59 10.07
CA MET A 74 13.85 -3.57 11.16
C MET A 74 15.01 -4.58 11.06
N PRO A 75 15.42 -5.20 12.19
CA PRO A 75 16.30 -6.35 12.15
C PRO A 75 15.69 -7.52 11.36
N GLU A 76 16.49 -8.18 10.52
CA GLU A 76 16.04 -9.28 9.63
C GLU A 76 15.32 -10.43 10.38
N ASN A 77 15.68 -10.67 11.64
CA ASN A 77 15.15 -11.78 12.44
C ASN A 77 13.98 -11.38 13.36
N MET A 78 13.42 -10.17 13.21
CA MET A 78 12.30 -9.72 14.04
C MET A 78 11.01 -10.51 13.76
N PHE A 79 10.79 -10.93 12.50
CA PHE A 79 9.59 -11.66 12.08
C PHE A 79 9.93 -12.83 11.13
N PRO A 80 10.52 -13.93 11.63
CA PRO A 80 11.08 -14.99 10.79
C PRO A 80 10.02 -15.79 9.98
N ASP A 81 8.77 -15.83 10.44
CA ASP A 81 7.69 -16.61 9.80
C ASP A 81 6.89 -15.81 8.77
N ARG A 82 7.32 -14.59 8.43
CA ARG A 82 6.64 -13.73 7.46
C ARG A 82 7.28 -13.87 6.08
N PRO A 83 6.49 -13.76 5.00
CA PRO A 83 7.01 -13.82 3.63
C PRO A 83 7.66 -12.51 3.18
N TRP A 84 7.91 -11.57 4.10
CA TRP A 84 8.39 -10.21 3.88
C TRP A 84 9.36 -9.81 5.00
N GLY A 85 10.22 -8.84 4.72
CA GLY A 85 11.28 -8.36 5.61
C GLY A 85 12.17 -7.34 4.90
N PRO A 86 13.32 -6.94 5.48
CA PRO A 86 14.29 -6.13 4.77
C PRO A 86 14.63 -6.69 3.38
N GLY A 87 14.64 -5.84 2.35
CA GLY A 87 14.84 -6.21 0.95
C GLY A 87 13.61 -6.76 0.20
N ASN A 88 12.51 -7.10 0.89
CA ASN A 88 11.25 -7.54 0.27
C ASN A 88 10.06 -7.00 1.07
N ASN A 89 9.77 -5.71 0.91
CA ASN A 89 8.76 -5.01 1.71
C ASN A 89 8.14 -3.78 1.02
N PRO A 90 7.17 -3.09 1.65
CA PRO A 90 6.52 -1.92 1.05
C PRO A 90 7.48 -0.78 0.69
N LYS A 91 8.55 -0.54 1.47
CA LYS A 91 9.51 0.55 1.17
C LYS A 91 10.26 0.28 -0.13
N THR A 92 10.70 -0.97 -0.32
CA THR A 92 11.36 -1.36 -1.57
C THR A 92 10.46 -1.18 -2.79
N ALA A 93 9.14 -1.42 -2.65
CA ALA A 93 8.16 -1.21 -3.71
C ALA A 93 7.93 0.29 -3.99
N VAL A 94 7.87 1.12 -2.94
CA VAL A 94 7.81 2.58 -3.07
C VAL A 94 9.00 3.12 -3.86
N TRP A 95 10.21 2.73 -3.48
CA TRP A 95 11.42 3.18 -4.16
C TRP A 95 11.47 2.73 -5.63
N GLU A 96 10.98 1.53 -5.94
CA GLU A 96 10.85 1.06 -7.33
C GLU A 96 9.81 1.88 -8.11
N TYR A 97 8.63 2.07 -7.54
CA TYR A 97 7.52 2.80 -8.17
C TYR A 97 7.92 4.23 -8.56
N LEU A 98 8.62 4.94 -7.66
CA LEU A 98 9.03 6.33 -7.89
C LEU A 98 10.06 6.52 -9.00
N LYS A 99 10.76 5.46 -9.45
CA LYS A 99 11.69 5.55 -10.58
C LYS A 99 11.01 5.91 -11.90
N THR A 100 9.72 5.56 -12.03
CA THR A 100 8.96 5.69 -13.28
C THR A 100 7.69 6.54 -13.15
N HIS A 101 7.39 7.05 -11.95
CA HIS A 101 6.20 7.84 -11.65
C HIS A 101 6.57 9.23 -11.10
N PRO A 102 7.11 10.14 -11.95
CA PRO A 102 7.55 11.47 -11.53
C PRO A 102 6.40 12.40 -11.08
N GLU A 103 5.16 12.01 -11.33
CA GLU A 103 3.98 12.69 -10.79
C GLU A 103 3.81 12.49 -9.28
N PHE A 104 4.59 11.58 -8.66
CA PHE A 104 4.63 11.39 -7.21
C PHE A 104 5.97 11.82 -6.61
N GLU A 105 5.91 12.41 -5.42
CA GLU A 105 7.07 12.71 -4.58
C GLU A 105 6.88 12.19 -3.17
N MET A 106 7.98 11.85 -2.48
CA MET A 106 7.93 11.51 -1.05
C MET A 106 7.81 12.79 -0.22
N ASP A 107 6.71 12.93 0.50
CA ASP A 107 6.49 14.04 1.43
C ASP A 107 7.15 13.73 2.79
N ARG A 108 8.41 14.15 2.92
CA ARG A 108 9.19 14.00 4.15
C ARG A 108 8.76 14.99 5.25
N ASP A 109 8.07 16.07 4.90
CA ASP A 109 7.59 17.04 5.89
C ASP A 109 6.48 16.43 6.74
N ILE A 110 5.58 15.64 6.14
CA ILE A 110 4.58 14.87 6.89
C ILE A 110 5.24 13.87 7.82
N GLN A 111 6.24 13.13 7.32
CA GLN A 111 6.99 12.17 8.14
C GLN A 111 7.64 12.86 9.36
N HIS A 112 8.30 14.00 9.17
CA HIS A 112 8.98 14.72 10.27
C HIS A 112 8.00 15.32 11.29
N LYS A 113 6.79 15.73 10.86
CA LYS A 113 5.75 16.21 11.77
C LYS A 113 5.23 15.13 12.71
N LEU A 114 5.30 13.86 12.31
CA LEU A 114 4.78 12.75 13.11
C LEU A 114 5.75 12.28 14.20
N LEU A 115 7.02 12.69 14.16
CA LEU A 115 8.14 12.34 15.06
C LEU A 115 8.49 10.84 15.12
N ILE A 116 7.50 9.95 15.08
CA ILE A 116 7.59 8.50 14.98
C ILE A 116 6.51 8.07 13.96
N THR A 117 6.89 7.34 12.91
CA THR A 117 5.96 6.83 11.90
C THR A 117 6.25 5.36 11.59
N VAL A 118 5.20 4.61 11.27
CA VAL A 118 5.31 3.24 10.73
C VAL A 118 5.48 3.23 9.20
N ALA A 119 5.40 4.41 8.58
CA ALA A 119 5.47 4.61 7.14
C ALA A 119 6.60 5.58 6.73
N PRO A 120 7.88 5.41 7.15
CA PRO A 120 8.98 6.22 6.64
C PRO A 120 9.12 6.06 5.11
N ASP A 121 9.26 7.15 4.37
CA ASP A 121 9.17 7.21 2.90
C ASP A 121 7.81 6.76 2.30
N GLY A 122 6.80 6.44 3.13
CA GLY A 122 5.52 5.90 2.66
C GLY A 122 4.46 6.94 2.27
N TYR A 123 4.72 8.24 2.46
CA TYR A 123 3.79 9.31 2.12
C TYR A 123 4.08 9.85 0.72
N LEU A 124 3.37 9.34 -0.29
CA LEU A 124 3.56 9.76 -1.68
C LEU A 124 2.53 10.81 -2.06
N LYS A 125 2.97 12.05 -2.24
CA LYS A 125 2.13 13.15 -2.69
C LYS A 125 2.10 13.18 -4.21
N LYS A 126 0.92 13.29 -4.80
CA LYS A 126 0.79 13.50 -6.24
C LYS A 126 0.93 14.98 -6.58
N ILE A 127 1.92 15.35 -7.37
CA ILE A 127 2.25 16.75 -7.71
C ILE A 127 1.79 17.17 -9.10
N ALA A 128 1.52 16.22 -10.01
CA ALA A 128 1.01 16.47 -11.36
C ALA A 128 -0.15 15.52 -11.70
#